data_AF-U1R9Y1-F1
#
_entry.id   AF-U1R9Y1-F1
#
_cell.length_a   1.000
_cell.length_b   1.000
_cell.length_c   1.000
_cell.angle_alpha   90.00
_cell.angle_beta   90.00
_cell.angle_gamma   90.00
#
_symmetry.space_group_name_H-M   'P 1'
#
loop_
_entity.id
_entity.type
_entity.pdbx_description
1 polymer ?
#
loop_
_entity_poly.entity_id
_entity_poly.type
_entity_poly.pdbx_seq_one_letter_code
_entity_poly.pdbx_strand_id
1 'polypeptide(L)'
;MNTWSDFLKKKSKYCDDSIADTHQRLVRAKSMIDRRIREGYMFTFLNPPEDCTHPIPPTNNAIESMNSRIRAMLRNHRGLSLLKRIHAICWWCYLNTSKPRDKSWIINHSFTSKRIEQLYQQAWERSEKGLSKVFGIPARYGTGVGWNEFHKDSEYYQ
;
A
#
# COMPACT_ATOMS: atom_id res chain seq x y z
N MET A 1 -42.65 -0.58 -5.41
CA MET A 1 -41.21 -0.38 -5.69
C MET A 1 -40.56 -1.75 -5.77
N ASN A 2 -39.97 -2.15 -6.90
CA ASN A 2 -39.22 -3.40 -6.96
C ASN A 2 -37.96 -3.24 -6.11
N THR A 3 -37.78 -4.10 -5.10
CA THR A 3 -36.58 -4.04 -4.27
C THR A 3 -35.38 -4.56 -5.07
N TRP A 4 -34.17 -4.13 -4.68
CA TRP A 4 -32.93 -4.63 -5.28
C TRP A 4 -32.83 -6.16 -5.22
N SER A 5 -33.36 -6.77 -4.15
CA SER A 5 -33.43 -8.22 -4.01
C SER A 5 -34.33 -8.87 -5.06
N ASP A 6 -35.45 -8.24 -5.41
CA ASP A 6 -36.36 -8.75 -6.46
C ASP A 6 -35.73 -8.63 -7.85
N PHE A 7 -34.95 -7.57 -8.08
CA PHE A 7 -34.15 -7.42 -9.30
C PHE A 7 -33.15 -8.58 -9.49
N LEU A 8 -32.41 -8.94 -8.44
CA LEU A 8 -31.43 -10.04 -8.51
C LEU A 8 -32.05 -11.44 -8.63
N LYS A 9 -33.30 -11.61 -8.17
CA LYS A 9 -34.04 -12.89 -8.26
C LYS A 9 -34.61 -13.19 -9.65
N LYS A 10 -34.55 -12.25 -10.59
CA LYS A 10 -35.05 -12.45 -11.96
C LYS A 10 -34.33 -13.62 -12.62
N LYS A 11 -35.12 -14.50 -13.25
CA LYS A 11 -34.65 -15.68 -13.99
C LYS A 11 -34.94 -15.51 -15.48
N SER A 12 -34.01 -15.97 -16.31
CA SER A 12 -34.17 -16.04 -17.77
C SER A 12 -34.10 -17.49 -18.22
N LYS A 13 -34.96 -17.85 -19.17
CA LYS A 13 -34.89 -19.13 -19.87
C LYS A 13 -33.96 -18.98 -21.08
N TYR A 14 -33.00 -19.89 -21.20
CA TYR A 14 -32.02 -19.91 -22.29
C TYR A 14 -32.51 -20.81 -23.43
N CYS A 15 -31.80 -20.79 -24.57
CA CYS A 15 -32.17 -21.57 -25.76
C CYS A 15 -32.09 -23.08 -25.57
N ASP A 16 -31.38 -23.55 -24.54
CA ASP A 16 -31.25 -24.94 -24.11
C ASP A 16 -32.33 -25.36 -23.09
N ASP A 17 -33.39 -24.55 -22.95
CA ASP A 17 -34.44 -24.70 -21.96
C ASP A 17 -33.99 -24.59 -20.49
N SER A 18 -32.70 -24.27 -20.23
CA SER A 18 -32.20 -24.03 -18.89
C SER A 18 -32.72 -22.71 -18.33
N ILE A 19 -32.89 -22.66 -17.00
CA ILE A 19 -33.34 -21.47 -16.27
C ILE A 19 -32.18 -21.03 -15.37
N ALA A 20 -31.67 -19.83 -15.59
CA ALA A 20 -30.63 -19.25 -14.72
C ALA A 20 -30.93 -17.80 -14.36
N ASP A 21 -30.16 -17.24 -13.43
CA ASP A 21 -30.29 -15.84 -13.04
C ASP A 21 -30.07 -14.92 -14.25
N THR A 22 -30.99 -14.00 -14.49
CA THR A 22 -30.83 -12.99 -15.55
C THR A 22 -29.55 -12.18 -15.32
N HIS A 23 -29.20 -11.93 -14.06
CA HIS A 23 -28.05 -11.13 -13.65
C HIS A 23 -26.95 -11.99 -13.03
N GLN A 24 -26.55 -13.08 -13.69
CA GLN A 24 -25.58 -14.06 -13.15
C GLN A 24 -24.30 -13.41 -12.57
N ARG A 25 -23.71 -12.44 -13.26
CA ARG A 25 -22.48 -11.76 -12.82
C ARG A 25 -22.69 -11.03 -11.48
N LEU A 26 -23.82 -10.35 -11.32
CA LEU A 26 -24.13 -9.62 -10.10
C LEU A 26 -24.46 -10.58 -8.94
N VAL A 27 -25.23 -11.63 -9.21
CA VAL A 27 -25.53 -12.66 -8.21
C VAL A 27 -24.25 -13.35 -7.73
N ARG A 28 -23.35 -13.74 -8.65
CA ARG A 28 -22.05 -14.33 -8.29
C ARG A 28 -21.18 -13.36 -7.48
N ALA A 29 -21.06 -12.10 -7.91
CA ALA A 29 -20.30 -11.10 -7.17
C ALA A 29 -20.84 -10.89 -5.75
N LYS A 30 -22.17 -10.76 -5.60
CA LYS A 30 -22.82 -10.67 -4.29
C LYS A 30 -22.52 -11.89 -3.43
N SER A 31 -22.71 -13.10 -3.96
CA SER A 31 -22.45 -14.35 -3.23
C SER A 31 -20.98 -14.49 -2.80
N MET A 32 -20.04 -14.04 -3.64
CA MET A 32 -18.61 -14.01 -3.29
C MET A 32 -18.35 -13.06 -2.10
N ILE A 33 -18.92 -11.85 -2.13
CA ILE A 33 -18.79 -10.87 -1.05
C ILE A 33 -19.42 -11.41 0.23
N ASP A 34 -20.67 -11.88 0.16
CA ASP A 34 -21.39 -12.44 1.32
C ASP A 34 -20.62 -13.61 1.95
N ARG A 35 -20.00 -14.45 1.11
CA ARG A 35 -19.15 -15.55 1.58
C ARG A 35 -17.94 -15.04 2.34
N ARG A 36 -17.21 -14.06 1.79
CA ARG A 36 -16.02 -13.52 2.47
C ARG A 36 -16.35 -12.76 3.76
N ILE A 37 -17.53 -12.15 3.84
CA ILE A 37 -18.06 -11.57 5.08
C ILE A 37 -18.30 -12.68 6.12
N ARG A 38 -18.98 -13.77 5.75
CA ARG A 38 -19.22 -14.91 6.66
C ARG A 38 -17.93 -15.61 7.11
N GLU A 39 -16.97 -15.77 6.21
CA GLU A 39 -15.67 -16.37 6.53
C GLU A 39 -14.77 -15.44 7.36
N GLY A 40 -15.17 -14.18 7.58
CA GLY A 40 -14.36 -13.21 8.32
C GLY A 40 -13.07 -12.83 7.60
N TYR A 41 -13.07 -12.81 6.26
CA TYR A 41 -11.93 -12.38 5.44
C TYR A 41 -12.13 -11.02 4.74
N MET A 42 -13.35 -10.49 4.77
CA MET A 42 -13.70 -9.21 4.12
C MET A 42 -14.31 -8.27 5.16
N PHE A 43 -13.75 -7.06 5.25
CA PHE A 43 -14.05 -6.06 6.29
C PHE A 43 -13.65 -6.45 7.72
N THR A 44 -12.94 -7.55 7.91
CA THR A 44 -12.30 -7.95 9.19
C THR A 44 -10.93 -7.32 9.32
N PHE A 45 -10.89 -5.98 9.36
CA PHE A 45 -9.66 -5.30 9.73
C PHE A 45 -9.67 -5.09 11.24
N LEU A 46 -8.91 -5.96 11.91
CA LEU A 46 -8.57 -5.95 13.34
C LEU A 46 -9.74 -6.34 14.24
N ASN A 47 -9.69 -7.55 14.80
CA ASN A 47 -10.28 -7.75 16.13
C ASN A 47 -9.47 -6.86 17.07
N PRO A 48 -10.09 -5.83 17.69
CA PRO A 48 -9.38 -5.03 18.67
C PRO A 48 -8.87 -5.97 19.77
N PRO A 49 -7.62 -5.81 20.24
CA PRO A 49 -7.15 -6.48 21.45
C PRO A 49 -8.17 -6.28 22.58
N GLU A 50 -8.32 -7.25 23.47
CA GLU A 50 -9.29 -7.21 24.58
C GLU A 50 -9.17 -5.92 25.43
N ASP A 51 -7.97 -5.34 25.48
CA ASP A 51 -7.64 -4.10 26.22
C ASP A 51 -7.89 -2.78 25.44
N CYS A 52 -8.47 -2.82 24.24
CA CYS A 52 -8.72 -1.60 23.46
C CYS A 52 -9.90 -0.80 24.01
N THR A 53 -9.61 0.26 24.76
CA THR A 53 -10.58 1.23 25.29
C THR A 53 -11.17 2.18 24.24
N HIS A 54 -10.68 2.16 23.00
CA HIS A 54 -11.14 3.05 21.93
C HIS A 54 -11.81 2.27 20.80
N PRO A 55 -12.96 2.73 20.28
CA PRO A 55 -13.62 2.09 19.15
C PRO A 55 -12.72 2.20 17.91
N ILE A 56 -12.20 1.07 17.44
CA ILE A 56 -11.46 0.99 16.18
C ILE A 56 -12.49 0.87 15.06
N PRO A 57 -12.60 1.87 14.15
CA PRO A 57 -13.54 1.78 13.05
C PRO A 57 -13.11 0.65 12.09
N PRO A 58 -13.98 -0.34 11.80
CA PRO A 58 -13.64 -1.55 11.05
C PRO A 58 -13.31 -1.28 9.56
N THR A 59 -13.71 -0.12 9.05
CA THR A 59 -13.55 0.27 7.63
C THR A 59 -12.59 1.44 7.43
N ASN A 60 -12.24 2.17 8.49
CA ASN A 60 -11.32 3.30 8.40
C ASN A 60 -9.99 2.86 8.99
N ASN A 61 -9.11 2.36 8.13
CA ASN A 61 -7.75 2.08 8.52
C ASN A 61 -7.06 3.42 8.83
N ALA A 62 -7.06 3.83 10.10
CA ALA A 62 -6.42 5.07 10.55
C ALA A 62 -4.95 5.15 10.10
N ILE A 63 -4.29 3.99 9.96
CA ILE A 63 -2.94 3.86 9.40
C ILE A 63 -2.94 4.20 7.90
N GLU A 64 -3.92 3.77 7.11
CA GLU A 64 -4.02 4.16 5.69
C GLU A 64 -4.33 5.64 5.51
N SER A 65 -5.18 6.21 6.37
CA SER A 65 -5.42 7.65 6.37
C SER A 65 -4.12 8.42 6.65
N MET A 66 -3.33 7.99 7.64
CA MET A 66 -2.02 8.56 7.92
C MET A 66 -1.02 8.38 6.76
N ASN A 67 -0.92 7.16 6.22
CA ASN A 67 -0.06 6.84 5.08
C ASN A 67 -0.43 7.68 3.84
N SER A 68 -1.71 7.95 3.61
CA SER A 68 -2.17 8.81 2.52
C SER A 68 -1.61 10.24 2.64
N ARG A 69 -1.55 10.78 3.86
CA ARG A 69 -1.00 12.12 4.15
C ARG A 69 0.51 12.15 3.99
N ILE A 70 1.23 11.12 4.45
CA ILE A 70 2.67 10.98 4.24
C ILE A 70 2.99 10.89 2.73
N ARG A 71 2.22 10.09 1.98
CA ARG A 71 2.34 9.99 0.52
C ARG A 71 2.05 11.33 -0.18
N ALA A 72 1.10 12.12 0.32
CA ALA A 72 0.83 13.47 -0.19
C ALA A 72 2.01 14.42 0.06
N MET A 73 2.58 14.43 1.28
CA MET A 73 3.78 15.20 1.62
C MET A 73 4.94 14.88 0.65
N LEU A 74 5.21 13.59 0.42
CA LEU A 74 6.23 13.16 -0.53
C LEU A 74 5.97 13.61 -1.97
N ARG A 75 4.70 13.60 -2.42
CA ARG A 75 4.31 14.05 -3.77
C ARG A 75 4.53 15.55 -3.95
N ASN A 76 4.14 16.35 -2.97
CA ASN A 76 4.27 17.81 -3.03
C ASN A 76 5.73 18.27 -2.98
N HIS A 77 6.62 17.44 -2.43
CA HIS A 77 8.04 17.76 -2.26
C HIS A 77 8.97 16.89 -3.14
N ARG A 78 8.49 16.40 -4.29
CA ARG A 78 9.28 15.57 -5.22
C ARG A 78 10.58 16.23 -5.71
N GLY A 79 10.64 17.56 -5.76
CA GLY A 79 11.84 18.31 -6.15
C GLY A 79 12.95 18.36 -5.09
N LEU A 80 12.71 17.85 -3.88
CA LEU A 80 13.74 17.76 -2.84
C LEU A 80 14.60 16.50 -3.01
N SER A 81 15.88 16.60 -2.66
CA SER A 81 16.74 15.43 -2.55
C SER A 81 16.15 14.39 -1.59
N LEU A 82 16.49 13.11 -1.76
CA LEU A 82 15.95 12.03 -0.93
C LEU A 82 16.13 12.31 0.57
N LEU A 83 17.31 12.78 0.98
CA LEU A 83 17.60 13.17 2.35
C LEU A 83 16.68 14.28 2.85
N LYS A 84 16.50 15.35 2.07
CA LYS A 84 15.61 16.46 2.41
C LYS A 84 14.14 16.00 2.49
N ARG A 85 13.72 15.05 1.64
CA ARG A 85 12.40 14.42 1.72
C ARG A 85 12.22 13.58 2.99
N ILE A 86 13.23 12.80 3.37
CA ILE A 86 13.21 12.02 4.63
C ILE A 86 13.11 12.97 5.83
N HIS A 87 13.93 14.03 5.89
CA HIS A 87 13.83 15.05 6.94
C HIS A 87 12.45 15.71 6.97
N ALA A 88 11.91 16.11 5.81
CA ALA A 88 10.60 16.71 5.72
C ALA A 88 9.49 15.78 6.26
N ILE A 89 9.56 14.46 5.98
CA ILE A 89 8.63 13.49 6.56
C ILE A 89 8.81 13.38 8.07
N CYS A 90 10.04 13.28 8.57
CA CYS A 90 10.29 13.19 10.01
C CYS A 90 9.72 14.39 10.77
N TRP A 91 9.96 15.60 10.25
CA TRP A 91 9.37 16.83 10.77
C TRP A 91 7.85 16.83 10.68
N TRP A 92 7.29 16.40 9.55
CA TRP A 92 5.84 16.30 9.39
C TRP A 92 5.21 15.33 10.39
N CYS A 93 5.78 14.14 10.57
CA CYS A 93 5.31 13.17 11.56
C CYS A 93 5.39 13.72 13.00
N TYR A 94 6.48 14.42 13.33
CA TYR A 94 6.64 15.07 14.63
C TYR A 94 5.55 16.13 14.89
N LEU A 95 5.26 16.99 13.91
CA LEU A 95 4.22 18.02 14.02
C LEU A 95 2.79 17.44 14.07
N ASN A 96 2.56 16.27 13.48
CA ASN A 96 1.25 15.60 13.44
C ASN A 96 1.08 14.58 14.58
N THR A 97 2.03 14.48 15.51
CA THR A 97 1.93 13.63 16.70
C THR A 97 1.14 14.35 17.79
N SER A 98 0.20 13.68 18.45
CA SER A 98 -0.66 14.30 19.48
C SER A 98 0.09 14.80 20.71
N LYS A 99 1.25 14.21 21.04
CA LYS A 99 2.10 14.57 22.18
C LYS A 99 3.58 14.60 21.73
N PRO A 100 4.01 15.63 20.98
CA PRO A 100 5.39 15.72 20.54
C PRO A 100 6.32 15.92 21.74
N ARG A 101 7.49 15.29 21.72
CA ARG A 101 8.58 15.61 22.66
C ARG A 101 9.14 17.01 22.35
N ASP A 102 10.09 17.48 23.16
CA ASP A 102 10.78 18.74 22.85
C ASP A 102 11.47 18.72 21.48
N LYS A 103 11.65 19.89 20.86
CA LYS A 103 12.25 20.04 19.53
C LYS A 103 13.71 19.55 19.49
N SER A 104 14.42 19.63 20.61
CA SER A 104 15.76 19.05 20.73
C SER A 104 15.75 17.54 20.46
N TRP A 105 14.66 16.84 20.81
CA TRP A 105 14.54 15.40 20.61
C TRP A 105 14.56 15.05 19.12
N ILE A 106 13.78 15.75 18.28
CA ILE A 106 13.77 15.46 16.84
C ILE A 106 15.12 15.80 16.21
N ILE A 107 15.79 16.88 16.61
CA ILE A 107 17.11 17.23 16.08
C ILE A 107 18.13 16.11 16.38
N ASN A 108 18.12 15.60 17.62
CA ASN A 108 19.04 14.55 18.06
C ASN A 108 18.74 13.17 17.47
N HIS A 109 17.47 12.89 17.15
CA HIS A 109 17.02 11.57 16.70
C HIS A 109 16.62 11.52 15.21
N SER A 110 16.71 12.65 14.50
CA SER A 110 16.47 12.71 13.06
C SER A 110 17.47 11.83 12.31
N PHE A 111 17.09 11.44 11.10
CA PHE A 111 17.94 10.62 10.24
C PHE A 111 19.12 11.43 9.72
N THR A 112 20.33 11.18 10.18
CA THR A 112 21.54 11.72 9.55
C THR A 112 21.79 11.04 8.19
N SER A 113 22.43 11.73 7.24
CA SER A 113 22.86 11.13 5.95
C SER A 113 23.59 9.80 6.15
N LYS A 114 24.55 9.78 7.08
CA LYS A 114 25.32 8.58 7.47
C LYS A 114 24.43 7.43 7.94
N ARG A 115 23.37 7.73 8.71
CA ARG A 115 22.44 6.72 9.22
C ARG A 115 21.57 6.15 8.08
N ILE A 116 21.17 6.99 7.13
CA ILE A 116 20.44 6.55 5.94
C ILE A 116 21.32 5.66 5.07
N GLU A 117 22.57 6.05 4.83
CA GLU A 117 23.56 5.23 4.10
C GLU A 117 23.76 3.86 4.75
N GLN A 118 23.93 3.82 6.07
CA GLN A 118 24.03 2.57 6.83
C GLN A 118 22.80 1.67 6.68
N LEU A 119 21.59 2.24 6.74
CA LEU A 119 20.35 1.48 6.55
C LEU A 119 20.25 0.91 5.14
N TYR A 120 20.65 1.67 4.12
CA TYR A 120 20.72 1.19 2.75
C TYR A 120 21.74 0.07 2.58
N GLN A 121 22.91 0.19 3.21
CA GLN A 121 23.94 -0.84 3.21
C GLN A 121 23.44 -2.13 3.87
N GLN A 122 22.82 -2.04 5.04
CA GLN A 122 22.24 -3.21 5.73
C GLN A 122 21.13 -3.86 4.92
N ALA A 123 20.28 -3.06 4.25
CA ALA A 123 19.24 -3.57 3.38
C ALA A 123 19.82 -4.28 2.14
N TRP A 124 20.94 -3.78 1.61
CA TRP A 124 21.67 -4.41 0.51
C TRP A 124 22.25 -5.76 0.90
N GLU A 125 22.97 -5.80 2.03
CA GLU A 125 23.60 -7.02 2.57
C GLU A 125 22.58 -8.14 2.86
N ARG A 126 21.35 -7.79 3.22
CA ARG A 126 20.26 -8.74 3.49
C ARG A 126 19.46 -9.15 2.24
N SER A 127 19.71 -8.55 1.08
CA SER A 127 18.98 -8.86 -0.14
C SER A 127 19.62 -10.03 -0.88
N GLU A 128 18.83 -10.99 -1.37
CA GLU A 128 19.32 -12.11 -2.21
C GLU A 128 20.07 -11.63 -3.46
N LYS A 129 19.77 -10.41 -3.95
CA LYS A 129 20.43 -9.78 -5.10
C LYS A 129 21.77 -9.11 -4.79
N GLY A 130 22.17 -9.04 -3.51
CA GLY A 130 23.44 -8.46 -3.08
C GLY A 130 24.67 -9.22 -3.56
N LEU A 131 24.53 -10.51 -3.94
CA LEU A 131 25.63 -11.35 -4.42
C LEU A 131 25.94 -11.24 -5.92
N SER A 132 25.07 -10.68 -6.76
CA SER A 132 25.15 -10.89 -8.22
C SER A 132 25.36 -9.65 -9.10
N LYS A 133 25.48 -8.41 -8.57
CA LYS A 133 25.73 -7.24 -9.42
C LYS A 133 26.64 -6.20 -8.75
N VAL A 134 27.86 -6.10 -9.28
CA VAL A 134 28.97 -5.22 -8.86
C VAL A 134 28.73 -3.72 -9.16
N PHE A 135 27.61 -3.34 -9.78
CA PHE A 135 27.36 -1.95 -10.16
C PHE A 135 26.32 -1.26 -9.27
N GLY A 136 26.84 -0.48 -8.33
CA GLY A 136 26.19 0.73 -7.81
C GLY A 136 25.33 0.52 -6.55
N ILE A 137 25.63 1.36 -5.56
CA ILE A 137 24.84 1.77 -4.39
C ILE A 137 23.32 1.62 -4.64
N PRO A 138 22.47 1.26 -3.65
CA PRO A 138 21.06 0.83 -3.83
C PRO A 138 20.13 1.86 -4.51
N ALA A 139 20.31 2.09 -5.81
CA ALA A 139 19.55 3.00 -6.65
C ALA A 139 18.32 2.31 -7.26
N ARG A 140 17.77 1.29 -6.58
CA ARG A 140 16.64 0.50 -7.12
C ARG A 140 15.29 0.75 -6.44
N TYR A 141 15.24 1.55 -5.39
CA TYR A 141 13.96 1.99 -4.84
C TYR A 141 13.91 3.52 -4.73
N GLY A 142 13.26 4.16 -5.70
CA GLY A 142 12.63 5.47 -5.50
C GLY A 142 13.40 6.73 -5.90
N THR A 143 14.50 6.64 -6.67
CA THR A 143 15.31 7.83 -7.02
C THR A 143 15.34 8.21 -8.51
N GLY A 144 14.72 7.44 -9.41
CA GLY A 144 14.59 7.82 -10.83
C GLY A 144 14.01 6.72 -11.71
N VAL A 145 13.60 7.07 -12.93
CA VAL A 145 13.23 6.10 -13.98
C VAL A 145 14.46 5.26 -14.29
N GLY A 146 14.41 3.97 -14.00
CA GLY A 146 15.44 3.02 -14.40
C GLY A 146 15.30 2.71 -15.89
N TRP A 147 16.13 3.34 -16.73
CA TRP A 147 16.20 3.04 -18.17
C TRP A 147 16.72 1.63 -18.49
N ASN A 148 17.16 0.89 -17.46
CA ASN A 148 17.77 -0.43 -17.58
C ASN A 148 16.76 -1.55 -17.91
N GLU A 149 15.46 -1.24 -18.01
CA GLU A 149 14.41 -2.17 -18.48
C GLU A 149 14.11 -2.03 -19.99
N PHE A 150 14.75 -1.08 -20.70
CA PHE A 150 14.44 -0.78 -22.10
C PHE A 150 15.42 -1.38 -23.13
N HIS A 151 16.49 -2.05 -22.69
CA HIS A 151 17.40 -2.76 -23.59
C HIS A 151 17.28 -4.26 -23.36
N LYS A 152 16.58 -4.94 -24.27
CA LYS A 152 16.95 -6.32 -24.58
C LYS A 152 18.13 -6.24 -25.55
N ASP A 153 19.23 -6.91 -25.22
CA ASP A 153 20.23 -7.22 -26.24
C ASP A 153 19.53 -8.06 -27.31
N SER A 154 19.38 -7.51 -28.51
CA SER A 154 19.03 -8.28 -29.69
C SER A 154 20.34 -8.83 -30.27
N GLU A 155 20.55 -10.13 -30.14
CA GLU A 155 21.52 -10.83 -30.99
C GLU A 155 21.03 -10.70 -32.44
N TYR A 156 21.76 -9.96 -33.26
CA TYR A 156 21.60 -10.01 -34.70
C TYR A 156 22.21 -11.33 -35.18
N TYR A 157 21.39 -12.28 -35.61
CA TYR A 157 21.89 -13.40 -36.39
C TYR A 157 22.42 -12.88 -37.73
N GLN A 158 23.70 -13.14 -38.01
CA GLN A 158 24.30 -13.04 -39.35
C GLN A 158 23.97 -14.28 -40.17
#